data_AF-A0A224Z607-F1
#
_entry.id   AF-A0A224Z607-F1
#
_cell.length_a   1.000
_cell.length_b   1.000
_cell.length_c   1.000
_cell.angle_alpha   90.00
_cell.angle_beta   90.00
_cell.angle_gamma   90.00
#
_symmetry.space_group_name_H-M   'P 1'
#
loop_
_entity.id
_entity.type
_entity.pdbx_description
1 polymer ?
#
loop_
_entity_poly.entity_id
_entity_poly.type
_entity_poly.pdbx_seq_one_letter_code
_entity_poly.pdbx_strand_id
1 'polypeptide(L)'
;MLDMGFEPQIRKIVEQIRPDRQTLMWSATWPKEVRSLAEDFLKDYVQINIGALQLCANHRILQIIDVCQESEKDTKLFKLLQEIMNERENKTIIFAETKRKVDELTRRMRRDGWPAMCIHGDKSQPERDWVLGEFRSGKSPILVATDVAARGLEAP
;
A
#
# COMPACT_ATOMS: atom_id res chain seq x y z
N MET A 1 -7.28 -6.86 -6.07
CA MET A 1 -8.08 -7.62 -7.04
C MET A 1 -8.59 -8.96 -6.51
N LEU A 2 -7.91 -9.63 -5.56
CA LEU A 2 -8.29 -10.98 -5.11
C LEU A 2 -8.68 -11.02 -3.62
N ASP A 3 -9.22 -9.90 -3.12
CA ASP A 3 -9.88 -9.83 -1.81
C ASP A 3 -11.38 -10.13 -2.04
N MET A 4 -12.09 -10.63 -1.03
CA MET A 4 -13.51 -11.01 -1.11
C MET A 4 -14.40 -9.90 -1.70
N GLY A 5 -14.02 -8.63 -1.51
CA GLY A 5 -14.76 -7.49 -2.08
C GLY A 5 -14.66 -7.32 -3.60
N PHE A 6 -13.67 -7.93 -4.27
CA PHE A 6 -13.45 -7.79 -5.71
C PHE A 6 -13.85 -9.03 -6.52
N GLU A 7 -13.97 -10.19 -5.90
CA GLU A 7 -14.30 -11.45 -6.59
C GLU A 7 -15.54 -11.35 -7.48
N PRO A 8 -16.68 -10.77 -7.03
CA PRO A 8 -17.88 -10.71 -7.86
C PRO A 8 -17.70 -9.86 -9.13
N GLN A 9 -16.88 -8.82 -9.03
CA GLN A 9 -16.56 -7.93 -10.14
C GLN A 9 -15.64 -8.64 -11.15
N ILE A 10 -14.62 -9.35 -10.66
CA ILE A 10 -13.72 -10.13 -11.51
C ILE A 10 -14.49 -11.23 -12.24
N ARG A 11 -15.33 -11.99 -11.53
CA ARG A 11 -16.17 -13.04 -12.14
C ARG A 11 -17.04 -12.48 -13.26
N LYS A 12 -17.76 -11.39 -13.02
CA LYS A 12 -18.61 -10.73 -14.02
C LYS A 12 -17.84 -10.32 -15.29
N ILE A 13 -16.59 -9.88 -15.15
CA ILE A 13 -15.74 -9.52 -16.29
C ILE A 13 -15.26 -10.79 -17.01
N VAL A 14 -14.72 -11.76 -16.27
CA VAL A 14 -14.11 -12.98 -16.81
C VAL A 14 -15.11 -13.88 -17.53
N GLU A 15 -16.37 -13.94 -17.06
CA GLU A 15 -17.46 -14.69 -17.70
C GLU A 15 -17.83 -14.17 -19.09
N GLN A 16 -17.47 -12.92 -19.41
CA GLN A 16 -17.69 -12.33 -20.73
C GLN A 16 -16.51 -12.55 -21.69
N ILE A 17 -15.45 -13.22 -21.23
CA ILE A 17 -14.25 -13.49 -22.04
C ILE A 17 -14.27 -14.96 -22.47
N ARG A 18 -13.92 -15.20 -23.75
CA ARG A 18 -13.82 -16.55 -24.32
C ARG A 18 -13.01 -17.51 -23.40
N PRO A 19 -13.43 -18.78 -23.28
CA PRO A 19 -12.84 -19.73 -22.33
C PRO A 19 -11.42 -20.20 -22.72
N ASP A 20 -11.03 -20.02 -23.97
CA ASP A 20 -9.70 -20.35 -24.53
C ASP A 20 -8.73 -19.16 -24.49
N ARG A 21 -9.00 -18.19 -23.63
CA ARG A 21 -8.07 -17.11 -23.29
C ARG A 21 -6.86 -17.63 -22.52
N GLN A 22 -5.75 -16.92 -22.63
CA GLN A 22 -4.64 -17.06 -21.68
C GLN A 22 -4.91 -16.18 -20.46
N THR A 23 -4.88 -16.76 -19.25
CA THR A 23 -5.00 -16.01 -18.00
C THR A 23 -3.67 -16.07 -17.26
N LEU A 24 -3.14 -14.92 -16.87
CA LEU A 24 -1.90 -14.82 -16.08
C LEU A 24 -2.19 -14.05 -14.78
N MET A 25 -1.78 -14.61 -13.64
CA MET A 25 -1.96 -14.01 -12.32
C MET A 25 -0.61 -13.77 -11.65
N TRP A 26 -0.48 -12.62 -11.01
CA TRP A 26 0.76 -12.20 -10.32
C TRP A 26 0.41 -11.68 -8.93
N SER A 27 1.13 -12.13 -7.91
CA SER A 27 0.99 -11.62 -6.54
C SER A 27 2.25 -11.89 -5.73
N ALA A 28 2.58 -10.97 -4.82
CA ALA A 28 3.63 -11.19 -3.83
C ALA A 28 3.20 -12.17 -2.72
N THR A 29 1.89 -12.39 -2.56
CA THR A 29 1.33 -13.29 -1.54
C THR A 29 0.31 -14.24 -2.17
N TRP A 30 0.32 -15.51 -1.75
CA TRP A 30 -0.56 -16.56 -2.32
C TRP A 30 -1.33 -17.34 -1.24
N PRO A 31 -2.22 -16.66 -0.48
CA PRO A 31 -3.02 -17.28 0.58
C PRO A 31 -4.12 -18.18 -0.01
N LYS A 32 -4.84 -18.94 0.84
CA LYS A 32 -5.80 -19.97 0.39
C LYS A 32 -6.94 -19.40 -0.44
N GLU A 33 -7.40 -18.20 -0.11
CA GLU A 33 -8.52 -17.52 -0.76
C GLU A 33 -8.16 -17.17 -2.21
N VAL A 34 -6.92 -16.74 -2.44
CA VAL A 34 -6.38 -16.44 -3.78
C VAL A 34 -6.23 -17.73 -4.61
N ARG A 35 -5.86 -18.85 -3.98
CA ARG A 35 -5.76 -20.16 -4.65
C ARG A 35 -7.10 -20.62 -5.18
N SER A 36 -8.14 -20.57 -4.34
CA SER A 36 -9.50 -20.92 -4.74
C SER A 36 -9.96 -20.09 -5.94
N LEU A 37 -9.62 -18.80 -5.95
CA LEU A 37 -9.97 -17.92 -7.05
C LEU A 37 -9.18 -18.20 -8.34
N ALA A 38 -7.93 -18.61 -8.21
CA ALA A 38 -7.10 -19.02 -9.33
C ALA A 38 -7.64 -20.30 -9.98
N GLU A 39 -8.12 -21.27 -9.19
CA GLU A 39 -8.74 -22.51 -9.68
C GLU A 39 -10.01 -22.25 -10.50
N ASP A 40 -10.80 -21.23 -10.15
CA ASP A 40 -12.02 -20.85 -10.89
C ASP A 40 -11.73 -20.20 -12.26
N PHE A 41 -10.58 -19.53 -12.41
CA PHE A 41 -10.30 -18.68 -13.58
C PHE A 41 -9.16 -19.15 -14.47
N LEU A 42 -8.34 -20.08 -13.99
CA LEU A 42 -7.22 -20.68 -14.71
C LEU A 42 -7.56 -22.10 -15.17
N LYS A 43 -7.05 -22.47 -16.34
CA LYS A 43 -7.15 -23.84 -16.88
C LYS A 43 -5.74 -24.34 -17.17
N ASP A 44 -5.43 -25.57 -16.75
CA ASP A 44 -4.15 -26.26 -16.98
C ASP A 44 -2.92 -25.36 -16.73
N TYR A 45 -2.93 -24.63 -15.60
CA TYR A 45 -1.95 -23.58 -15.32
C TYR A 45 -0.68 -24.09 -14.63
N VAL A 46 0.39 -23.33 -14.79
CA VAL A 46 1.67 -23.55 -14.10
C VAL A 46 1.86 -22.46 -13.04
N GLN A 47 2.17 -22.87 -11.81
CA GLN A 47 2.51 -21.95 -10.73
C GLN A 47 4.03 -21.90 -10.55
N ILE A 48 4.60 -20.69 -10.58
CA ILE A 48 6.02 -20.44 -10.31
C ILE A 48 6.10 -19.58 -9.04
N ASN A 49 6.95 -19.99 -8.09
CA ASN A 49 7.24 -19.22 -6.87
C ASN A 49 8.73 -18.86 -6.82
N ILE A 50 9.04 -17.64 -6.40
CA ILE A 50 10.41 -17.14 -6.23
C ILE A 50 10.59 -16.77 -4.75
N GLY A 51 11.55 -17.40 -4.08
CA GLY A 51 11.78 -17.23 -2.63
C GLY A 51 11.14 -18.34 -1.79
N ALA A 52 10.90 -18.08 -0.52
CA ALA A 52 10.32 -19.06 0.40
C ALA A 52 8.83 -19.31 0.10
N LEU A 53 8.34 -20.52 0.42
CA LEU A 53 6.92 -20.89 0.32
C LEU A 53 6.05 -20.24 1.41
N GLN A 54 6.67 -19.78 2.48
CA GLN A 54 6.02 -19.04 3.57
C GLN A 54 6.11 -17.53 3.31
N LEU A 55 5.19 -16.78 3.90
CA LEU A 55 5.16 -15.33 3.79
C LEU A 55 6.49 -14.74 4.30
N CYS A 56 7.33 -14.26 3.40
CA CYS A 56 8.60 -13.63 3.73
C CYS A 56 8.61 -12.20 3.19
N ALA A 57 8.82 -11.23 4.09
CA ALA A 57 9.12 -9.86 3.70
C ALA A 57 10.49 -9.81 3.00
N ASN A 58 10.74 -8.76 2.21
CA ASN A 58 12.02 -8.57 1.56
C ASN A 58 13.14 -8.42 2.61
N HIS A 59 14.16 -9.30 2.54
CA HIS A 59 15.27 -9.35 3.48
C HIS A 59 16.14 -8.08 3.54
N ARG A 60 16.01 -7.17 2.55
CA ARG A 60 16.72 -5.88 2.55
C ARG A 60 16.06 -4.83 3.44
N ILE A 61 14.86 -5.09 3.95
CA ILE A 61 14.13 -4.15 4.81
C ILE A 61 14.51 -4.42 6.26
N LEU A 62 15.12 -3.43 6.91
CA LEU A 62 15.28 -3.43 8.37
C LEU A 62 13.90 -3.24 9.01
N GLN A 63 13.46 -4.24 9.78
CA GLN A 63 12.17 -4.23 10.44
C GLN A 63 12.33 -3.92 11.92
N ILE A 64 11.69 -2.84 12.38
CA ILE A 64 11.71 -2.39 13.77
C ILE A 64 10.27 -2.35 14.26
N ILE A 65 10.02 -2.93 15.44
CA ILE A 65 8.70 -2.96 16.09
C ILE A 65 8.81 -2.21 17.42
N ASP A 66 8.06 -1.13 17.56
CA ASP A 66 7.94 -0.37 18.82
C ASP A 66 6.57 -0.65 19.46
N VAL A 67 6.58 -1.34 20.59
CA VAL A 67 5.36 -1.69 21.35
C VAL A 67 5.01 -0.51 22.26
N CYS A 68 3.86 0.12 22.02
CA CYS A 68 3.41 1.30 22.75
C CYS A 68 1.88 1.38 22.85
N GLN A 69 1.39 2.26 23.72
CA GLN A 69 -0.01 2.61 23.84
C GLN A 69 -0.45 3.56 22.71
N GLU A 70 -1.74 3.56 22.36
CA GLU A 70 -2.28 4.43 21.30
C GLU A 70 -1.99 5.91 21.55
N SER A 71 -2.04 6.36 22.81
CA SER A 71 -1.76 7.74 23.21
C SER A 71 -0.31 8.16 22.99
N GLU A 72 0.63 7.21 22.89
CA GLU A 72 2.06 7.48 22.73
C GLU A 72 2.48 7.60 21.25
N LYS A 73 1.65 7.09 20.32
CA LYS A 73 1.98 7.00 18.90
C LYS A 73 2.32 8.34 18.27
N ASP A 74 1.57 9.39 18.61
CA ASP A 74 1.80 10.73 18.04
C ASP A 74 3.20 11.23 18.44
N THR A 75 3.52 11.21 19.74
CA THR A 75 4.82 11.65 20.26
C THR A 75 5.97 10.84 19.67
N LYS A 76 5.83 9.51 19.60
CA LYS A 76 6.84 8.62 19.02
C LYS A 76 7.04 8.87 17.52
N LEU A 77 5.96 9.06 16.77
CA LEU A 77 6.01 9.37 15.33
C LEU A 77 6.75 10.67 15.08
N PHE A 78 6.43 11.74 15.80
CA PHE A 78 7.10 13.03 15.59
C PHE A 78 8.58 12.97 15.95
N LYS A 79 8.94 12.26 17.02
CA LYS A 79 10.36 12.01 17.36
C LYS A 79 11.08 11.26 16.24
N LEU A 80 10.49 10.19 15.73
CA LEU A 80 11.06 9.41 14.63
C LEU A 80 11.22 10.26 13.36
N LEU A 81 10.23 11.08 13.02
CA LEU A 81 10.31 11.97 11.87
C LEU A 81 11.38 13.05 12.02
N GLN A 82 11.64 13.56 13.24
CA GLN A 82 12.75 14.48 13.47
C GLN A 82 14.09 13.83 13.14
N GLU A 83 14.27 12.56 13.53
CA GLU A 83 15.48 11.79 13.21
C GLU A 83 15.60 11.56 11.70
N ILE A 84 14.54 11.11 11.04
CA ILE A 84 14.53 10.83 9.59
C ILE A 84 14.76 12.09 8.76
N MET A 85 14.12 13.21 9.12
CA MET A 85 14.20 14.44 8.31
C MET A 85 15.58 15.11 8.36
N ASN A 86 16.45 14.74 9.30
CA ASN A 86 17.84 15.19 9.35
C ASN A 86 18.73 14.45 8.34
N GLU A 87 18.26 13.34 7.77
CA GLU A 87 18.98 12.58 6.75
C GLU A 87 18.74 13.17 5.35
N ARG A 88 19.72 12.99 4.45
CA ARG A 88 19.62 13.45 3.05
C ARG A 88 18.54 12.69 2.28
N GLU A 89 18.37 11.41 2.57
CA GLU A 89 17.35 10.55 1.98
C GLU A 89 16.24 10.32 3.02
N ASN A 90 15.18 11.12 2.96
CA ASN A 90 14.15 11.19 4.00
C ASN A 90 12.72 10.94 3.49
N LYS A 91 12.57 10.39 2.28
CA LYS A 91 11.24 10.01 1.76
C LYS A 91 10.60 8.96 2.67
N THR A 92 9.42 9.29 3.18
CA THR A 92 8.73 8.51 4.21
C THR A 92 7.27 8.30 3.85
N ILE A 93 6.80 7.06 3.94
CA ILE A 93 5.38 6.71 3.84
C ILE A 93 4.88 6.28 5.22
N ILE A 94 3.80 6.90 5.69
CA ILE A 94 3.16 6.61 6.97
C ILE A 94 1.81 5.99 6.69
N PHE A 95 1.62 4.73 7.08
CA PHE A 95 0.34 4.05 6.94
C PHE A 95 -0.54 4.25 8.16
N ALA A 96 -1.82 4.54 7.95
CA ALA A 96 -2.84 4.59 8.99
C ALA A 96 -4.13 3.86 8.52
N GLU A 97 -4.83 3.27 9.48
CA GLU A 97 -5.93 2.32 9.23
C GLU A 97 -7.11 2.95 8.48
N THR A 98 -7.51 4.17 8.85
CA THR A 98 -8.72 4.79 8.32
C THR A 98 -8.44 6.09 7.58
N LYS A 99 -9.29 6.38 6.57
CA LYS A 99 -9.27 7.63 5.81
C LYS A 99 -9.35 8.86 6.73
N ARG A 100 -10.17 8.75 7.77
CA ARG A 100 -10.33 9.79 8.81
C ARG A 100 -9.03 10.02 9.58
N LYS A 101 -8.37 8.96 10.06
CA LYS A 101 -7.08 9.08 10.77
C LYS A 101 -5.99 9.65 9.87
N VAL A 102 -5.96 9.26 8.59
CA VAL A 102 -5.04 9.83 7.58
C VAL A 102 -5.24 11.35 7.45
N ASP A 103 -6.48 11.82 7.30
CA ASP A 103 -6.78 13.25 7.20
C ASP A 103 -6.45 14.01 8.50
N GLU A 104 -6.83 13.46 9.67
CA GLU A 104 -6.55 14.05 10.99
C GLU A 104 -5.04 14.18 11.24
N LEU A 105 -4.28 13.11 11.00
CA LEU A 105 -2.83 13.09 11.16
C LEU A 105 -2.16 14.11 10.23
N THR A 106 -2.54 14.11 8.95
CA THR A 106 -1.95 15.02 7.95
C THR A 106 -2.23 16.48 8.27
N ARG A 107 -3.45 16.82 8.73
CA ARG A 107 -3.78 18.18 9.16
C ARG A 107 -2.94 18.62 10.35
N ARG A 108 -2.72 17.73 11.32
CA ARG A 108 -1.86 18.01 12.48
C ARG A 108 -0.42 18.24 12.06
N MET A 109 0.14 17.32 11.26
CA MET A 109 1.50 17.44 10.71
C MET A 109 1.71 18.76 9.96
N ARG A 110 0.77 19.15 9.09
CA ARG A 110 0.86 20.42 8.35
C ARG A 110 0.74 21.65 9.26
N ARG A 111 -0.06 21.58 10.32
CA ARG A 111 -0.16 22.65 11.33
C ARG A 111 1.16 22.85 12.06
N ASP A 112 1.88 21.77 12.32
CA ASP A 112 3.17 21.78 12.99
C ASP A 112 4.35 22.03 12.02
N GLY A 113 4.05 22.35 10.75
CA GLY A 113 5.04 22.75 9.75
C GLY A 113 5.67 21.62 8.93
N TRP A 114 5.22 20.37 9.10
CA TRP A 114 5.77 19.24 8.37
C TRP A 114 5.30 19.24 6.89
N PRO A 115 6.19 18.95 5.93
CA PRO A 115 5.87 18.85 4.51
C PRO A 115 5.20 17.49 4.20
N ALA A 116 3.98 17.31 4.71
CA ALA A 116 3.19 16.08 4.60
C ALA A 116 1.97 16.27 3.71
N MET A 117 1.70 15.27 2.86
CA MET A 117 0.47 15.15 2.08
C MET A 117 -0.18 13.79 2.34
N CYS A 118 -1.44 13.62 1.92
CA CYS A 118 -2.15 12.37 2.12
C CYS A 118 -2.85 11.81 0.89
N ILE A 119 -2.99 10.49 0.88
CA ILE A 119 -3.73 9.74 -0.14
C ILE A 119 -4.63 8.67 0.49
N HIS A 120 -5.90 8.68 0.11
CA HIS A 120 -6.89 7.67 0.52
C HIS A 120 -8.06 7.65 -0.46
N GLY A 121 -8.96 6.68 -0.31
CA GLY A 121 -10.03 6.42 -1.29
C GLY A 121 -11.14 7.48 -1.40
N ASP A 122 -11.16 8.51 -0.53
CA ASP A 122 -12.12 9.63 -0.64
C ASP A 122 -11.51 10.85 -1.33
N LYS A 123 -10.20 10.84 -1.63
CA LYS A 123 -9.58 11.85 -2.48
C LYS A 123 -9.99 11.61 -3.92
N SER A 124 -10.25 12.69 -4.66
CA SER A 124 -10.51 12.60 -6.09
C SER A 124 -9.30 12.06 -6.85
N GLN A 125 -9.50 11.40 -7.99
CA GLN A 125 -8.39 10.85 -8.78
C GLN A 125 -7.33 11.94 -9.15
N PRO A 126 -7.71 13.16 -9.57
CA PRO A 126 -6.74 14.22 -9.83
C PRO A 126 -5.91 14.61 -8.61
N GLU A 127 -6.51 14.68 -7.41
CA GLU A 127 -5.77 14.95 -6.18
C GLU A 127 -4.80 13.82 -5.85
N ARG A 128 -5.21 12.56 -6.04
CA ARG A 128 -4.36 11.38 -5.83
C ARG A 128 -3.14 11.43 -6.76
N ASP A 129 -3.35 11.71 -8.03
CA ASP A 129 -2.30 11.78 -9.04
C ASP A 129 -1.31 12.93 -8.73
N TRP A 130 -1.83 14.09 -8.33
CA TRP A 130 -1.02 15.24 -7.94
C TRP A 130 -0.16 14.94 -6.70
N VAL A 131 -0.77 14.40 -5.63
CA VAL A 131 -0.04 14.03 -4.39
C VAL A 131 1.06 13.02 -4.68
N LEU A 132 0.78 12.00 -5.51
CA LEU A 132 1.78 11.00 -5.89
C LEU A 132 2.90 11.61 -6.75
N GLY A 133 2.59 12.54 -7.64
CA GLY A 133 3.58 13.28 -8.43
C GLY A 133 4.52 14.09 -7.54
N GLU A 134 3.96 14.84 -6.58
CA GLU A 134 4.74 15.65 -5.65
C GLU A 134 5.62 14.77 -4.73
N PHE A 135 5.11 13.63 -4.25
CA PHE A 135 5.90 12.67 -3.48
C PHE A 135 7.03 12.04 -4.30
N ARG A 136 6.75 11.59 -5.53
CA ARG A 136 7.77 11.03 -6.44
C ARG A 136 8.88 12.03 -6.76
N SER A 137 8.52 13.28 -7.00
CA SER A 137 9.46 14.37 -7.27
C SER A 137 10.32 14.78 -6.06
N GLY A 138 9.95 14.35 -4.85
CA GLY A 138 10.64 14.70 -3.60
C GLY A 138 10.29 16.09 -3.05
N LYS A 139 9.42 16.87 -3.70
CA LYS A 139 8.97 18.17 -3.21
C LYS A 139 8.26 18.08 -1.85
N SER A 140 7.55 16.98 -1.62
CA SER A 140 6.96 16.64 -0.34
C SER A 140 7.44 15.25 0.08
N PRO A 141 8.38 15.14 1.02
CA PRO A 141 9.01 13.88 1.37
C PRO A 141 8.14 12.97 2.24
N ILE A 142 7.02 13.46 2.79
CA ILE A 142 6.15 12.68 3.67
C ILE A 142 4.79 12.42 3.01
N LEU A 143 4.43 11.14 2.88
CA LEU A 143 3.14 10.68 2.39
C LEU A 143 2.40 9.88 3.47
N VAL A 144 1.24 10.36 3.89
CA VAL A 144 0.35 9.65 4.81
C VAL A 144 -0.74 8.92 4.02
N ALA A 145 -0.90 7.62 4.23
CA ALA A 145 -1.77 6.82 3.37
C ALA A 145 -2.57 5.74 4.11
N THR A 146 -3.70 5.38 3.51
CA THR A 146 -4.37 4.09 3.77
C THR A 146 -3.76 3.00 2.90
N ASP A 147 -4.23 1.75 3.04
CA ASP A 147 -3.82 0.62 2.20
C ASP A 147 -4.05 0.81 0.69
N VAL A 148 -4.78 1.85 0.28
CA VAL A 148 -4.85 2.31 -1.12
C VAL A 148 -3.44 2.53 -1.71
N ALA A 149 -2.46 2.91 -0.90
CA ALA A 149 -1.07 3.09 -1.31
C ALA A 149 -0.20 1.83 -1.14
N ALA A 150 -0.69 0.79 -0.46
CA ALA A 150 0.11 -0.36 -0.07
C ALA A 150 0.40 -1.34 -1.23
N ARG A 151 -0.28 -1.19 -2.37
CA ARG A 151 -0.13 -2.09 -3.53
C ARG A 151 0.21 -1.32 -4.80
N GLY A 152 1.35 -1.62 -5.39
CA GLY A 152 1.72 -1.17 -6.74
C GLY A 152 2.19 0.28 -6.86
N LEU A 153 2.42 0.99 -5.74
CA LEU A 153 3.14 2.26 -5.80
C LEU A 153 4.62 2.00 -5.98
N GLU A 154 5.09 2.12 -7.21
CA GLU A 154 6.51 2.35 -7.49
C GLU A 154 6.80 3.84 -7.29
N ALA A 155 7.69 4.15 -6.34
CA ALA A 155 8.27 5.47 -6.15
C ALA A 155 9.80 5.31 -6.17
N PRO A 156 10.52 5.98 -7.08
CA PRO A 156 11.98 5.95 -7.14
C PRO A 156 12.64 6.72 -6.00
#